data_AF-A0A7S3KI02-F1
#
_entry.id   AF-A0A7S3KI02-F1
#
_cell.length_a   1.000
_cell.length_b   1.000
_cell.length_c   1.000
_cell.angle_alpha   90.00
_cell.angle_beta   90.00
_cell.angle_gamma   90.00
#
_symmetry.space_group_name_H-M   'P 1'
#
loop_
_entity.id
_entity.type
_entity.pdbx_description
1 polymer ?
#
loop_
_entity_poly.entity_id
_entity_poly.type
_entity_poly.pdbx_seq_one_letter_code
_entity_poly.pdbx_strand_id
1 'polypeptide(L)'
;MLLGVMDVDESTPSKNNGQTNILYGDILALLSAPFYGFYILVSSKLVAKLPSMIVLNINFLIQLIVILIIYPFFFNMDKFCSSDPHTGLLGWAADKYLFYSLFFVAIFAGIFGIGGYVFTLDYFAPHVVGTIFLLEPVLGQVLGILLGQDNMPGLMTYVGAIGILAGLGMIMRGDFLKRKKEEIEKGKRGEKQDEERMLGE
;
A
#
# COMPACT_ATOMS: atom_id res chain seq x y z
N MET A 1 -15.42 -1.39 30.80
CA MET A 1 -14.71 -0.11 30.56
C MET A 1 -14.15 0.02 29.14
N LEU A 2 -14.00 -1.07 28.37
CA LEU A 2 -13.55 -1.05 26.96
C LEU A 2 -14.67 -0.90 25.91
N LEU A 3 -15.94 -0.86 26.34
CA LEU A 3 -17.12 -0.68 25.47
C LEU A 3 -17.66 0.76 25.47
N GLY A 4 -17.03 1.68 26.21
CA GLY A 4 -17.51 3.07 26.37
C GLY A 4 -16.86 4.10 25.44
N VAL A 5 -16.01 3.67 24.50
CA VAL A 5 -15.34 4.54 23.51
C VAL A 5 -15.98 4.41 22.13
N MET A 6 -16.92 3.48 21.94
CA MET A 6 -17.75 3.36 20.74
C MET A 6 -19.14 3.94 20.97
N ASP A 7 -19.23 5.12 21.58
CA ASP A 7 -20.35 6.00 21.25
C ASP A 7 -20.06 6.51 19.83
N VAL A 8 -20.47 5.66 18.87
CA VAL A 8 -20.60 6.01 17.47
C VAL A 8 -21.65 7.09 17.47
N ASP A 9 -21.19 8.35 17.49
CA ASP A 9 -22.05 9.48 17.22
C ASP A 9 -22.78 9.17 15.91
N GLU A 10 -24.09 9.00 16.03
CA GLU A 10 -25.05 8.69 14.98
C GLU A 10 -25.22 9.94 14.09
N SER A 11 -24.11 10.45 13.61
CA SER A 11 -23.99 11.44 12.56
C SER A 11 -23.28 10.76 11.38
N THR A 12 -23.80 9.62 10.94
CA THR A 12 -23.71 9.26 9.51
C THR A 12 -24.06 10.54 8.76
N PRO A 13 -23.14 11.17 8.03
CA PRO A 13 -23.53 12.27 7.18
C PRO A 13 -24.50 11.65 6.20
N SER A 14 -25.78 11.99 6.36
CA SER A 14 -26.80 11.87 5.33
C SER A 14 -26.10 12.18 4.02
N LYS A 15 -26.19 11.26 3.04
CA LYS A 15 -25.71 11.41 1.66
C LYS A 15 -26.15 12.79 1.16
N ASN A 16 -25.34 13.79 1.45
CA ASN A 16 -25.65 15.15 1.13
C ASN A 16 -25.39 15.24 -0.35
N ASN A 17 -26.41 15.66 -1.09
CA ASN A 17 -26.40 15.91 -2.53
C ASN A 17 -25.48 17.10 -2.90
N GLY A 18 -24.26 17.14 -2.35
CA GLY A 18 -23.15 17.89 -2.90
C GLY A 18 -22.41 16.94 -3.83
N GLN A 19 -22.34 17.28 -5.12
CA GLN A 19 -21.57 16.53 -6.11
C GLN A 19 -20.12 16.39 -5.65
N THR A 20 -19.80 15.33 -4.92
CA THR A 20 -18.42 14.84 -4.85
C THR A 20 -18.08 14.46 -6.27
N ASN A 21 -17.15 15.19 -6.89
CA ASN A 21 -16.71 14.92 -8.26
C ASN A 21 -15.99 13.58 -8.29
N ILE A 22 -16.75 12.48 -8.37
CA ILE A 22 -16.25 11.10 -8.42
C ILE A 22 -15.16 10.99 -9.50
N LEU A 23 -15.41 11.63 -10.65
CA LEU A 23 -14.45 11.69 -11.77
C LEU A 23 -13.10 12.28 -11.38
N TYR A 24 -13.06 13.34 -10.56
CA TYR A 24 -11.81 13.95 -10.11
C TYR A 24 -11.04 12.98 -9.19
N GLY A 25 -11.75 12.32 -8.27
CA GLY A 25 -11.17 11.29 -7.40
C GLY A 25 -10.59 10.13 -8.20
N ASP A 26 -11.34 9.62 -9.19
CA ASP A 26 -10.92 8.49 -10.03
C ASP A 26 -9.68 8.84 -10.86
N ILE A 27 -9.62 10.03 -11.45
CA ILE A 27 -8.44 10.50 -12.21
C ILE A 27 -7.22 10.62 -11.28
N LEU A 28 -7.40 11.16 -10.08
CA LEU A 28 -6.31 11.29 -9.11
C LEU A 28 -5.81 9.93 -8.62
N ALA A 29 -6.72 8.99 -8.38
CA ALA A 29 -6.39 7.61 -8.02
C ALA A 29 -5.60 6.92 -9.13
N LEU A 30 -6.07 7.02 -10.39
CA LEU A 30 -5.38 6.48 -11.56
C LEU A 30 -3.99 7.11 -11.75
N LEU A 31 -3.86 8.41 -11.51
CA LEU A 31 -2.57 9.11 -11.61
C LEU A 31 -1.60 8.65 -10.52
N SER A 32 -2.07 8.35 -9.31
CA SER A 32 -1.25 7.92 -8.18
C SER A 32 -0.74 6.48 -8.29
N ALA A 33 -1.49 5.60 -8.95
CA ALA A 33 -1.17 4.17 -9.08
C ALA A 33 0.26 3.88 -9.60
N PRO A 34 0.76 4.49 -10.70
CA PRO A 34 2.13 4.25 -11.15
C PRO A 34 3.20 4.72 -10.17
N PHE A 35 2.94 5.78 -9.40
CA PHE A 35 3.88 6.25 -8.37
C PHE A 35 4.02 5.23 -7.24
N TYR A 36 2.91 4.63 -6.83
CA TYR A 36 2.94 3.57 -5.82
C TYR A 36 3.69 2.33 -6.35
N GLY A 37 3.43 1.90 -7.58
CA GLY A 37 4.18 0.80 -8.21
C GLY A 37 5.69 1.11 -8.31
N PHE A 38 6.05 2.33 -8.68
CA PHE A 38 7.44 2.78 -8.71
C PHE A 38 8.08 2.78 -7.31
N TYR A 39 7.35 3.24 -6.29
CA TYR A 39 7.78 3.18 -4.90
C TYR A 39 8.11 1.75 -4.47
N ILE A 40 7.28 0.76 -4.84
CA ILE A 40 7.55 -0.64 -4.51
C ILE A 40 8.84 -1.14 -5.18
N LEU A 41 9.02 -0.82 -6.46
CA LEU A 41 10.21 -1.22 -7.21
C LEU A 41 11.50 -0.59 -6.65
N VAL A 42 11.46 0.68 -6.28
CA VAL A 42 12.61 1.37 -5.66
C VAL A 42 12.89 0.79 -4.28
N SER A 43 11.86 0.59 -3.46
CA SER A 43 11.99 0.02 -2.11
C SER A 43 12.65 -1.36 -2.17
N SER A 44 12.24 -2.22 -3.10
CA SER A 44 12.84 -3.54 -3.27
C SER A 44 14.31 -3.48 -3.65
N LYS A 45 14.70 -2.54 -4.53
CA LYS A 45 16.12 -2.33 -4.89
C LYS A 45 16.94 -1.80 -3.72
N LEU A 46 16.34 -1.00 -2.84
CA LEU A 46 16.98 -0.47 -1.64
C LEU A 46 17.17 -1.56 -0.59
N VAL A 47 16.14 -2.35 -0.34
CA VAL A 47 16.16 -3.50 0.59
C VAL A 47 17.19 -4.55 0.15
N ALA A 48 17.36 -4.77 -1.16
CA ALA A 48 18.41 -5.65 -1.68
C ALA A 48 19.85 -5.17 -1.40
N LYS A 49 20.05 -3.89 -1.03
CA LYS A 49 21.37 -3.28 -0.78
C LYS A 49 21.63 -2.90 0.67
N LEU A 50 20.57 -2.64 1.43
CA LEU A 50 20.63 -2.12 2.79
C LEU A 50 19.69 -2.93 3.69
N PRO A 51 20.00 -3.08 4.98
CA PRO A 51 19.08 -3.68 5.94
C PRO A 51 17.70 -3.01 5.90
N SER A 52 16.63 -3.79 5.90
CA SER A 52 15.25 -3.31 5.84
C SER A 52 14.90 -2.25 6.88
N MET A 53 15.48 -2.32 8.07
CA MET A 53 15.26 -1.30 9.10
C MET A 53 15.77 0.09 8.69
N ILE A 54 16.89 0.17 7.96
CA ILE A 54 17.42 1.44 7.45
C ILE A 54 16.50 1.99 6.36
N VAL A 55 16.05 1.13 5.45
CA VAL A 55 15.12 1.52 4.38
C VAL A 55 13.80 2.02 4.97
N LEU A 56 13.29 1.36 6.01
CA LEU A 56 12.10 1.80 6.73
C LEU A 56 12.28 3.19 7.36
N ASN A 57 13.40 3.44 8.05
CA ASN A 57 13.70 4.76 8.61
C ASN A 57 13.80 5.85 7.53
N ILE A 58 14.45 5.56 6.41
CA ILE A 58 14.51 6.48 5.26
C ILE A 58 13.11 6.79 4.74
N ASN A 59 12.24 5.78 4.59
CA ASN A 59 10.85 5.97 4.17
C ASN A 59 10.07 6.88 5.14
N PHE A 60 10.19 6.63 6.45
CA PHE A 60 9.55 7.49 7.46
C PHE A 60 10.04 8.94 7.40
N LEU A 61 11.36 9.16 7.23
CA LEU A 61 11.92 10.51 7.10
C LEU A 61 11.43 11.23 5.84
N ILE A 62 11.38 10.53 4.71
CA ILE A 62 10.83 11.10 3.46
C ILE A 62 9.36 11.46 3.65
N GLN A 63 8.55 10.57 4.24
CA GLN A 63 7.13 10.82 4.51
C GLN A 63 6.94 12.05 5.40
N LEU A 64 7.77 12.19 6.44
CA LEU A 64 7.77 13.34 7.34
C LEU A 64 8.15 14.63 6.60
N ILE A 65 9.20 14.62 5.77
CA ILE A 65 9.57 15.82 5.00
C ILE A 65 8.46 16.20 4.03
N VAL A 66 7.87 15.22 3.34
CA VAL A 66 6.77 15.44 2.40
C VAL A 66 5.56 16.05 3.10
N ILE A 67 5.15 15.53 4.27
CA ILE A 67 4.00 16.09 4.99
C ILE A 67 4.30 17.51 5.50
N LEU A 68 5.51 17.79 5.98
CA LEU A 68 5.91 19.11 6.45
C LEU A 68 5.98 20.16 5.34
N ILE A 69 6.25 19.76 4.08
CA ILE A 69 6.30 20.67 2.93
C ILE A 69 4.92 20.83 2.28
N ILE A 70 4.22 19.71 2.04
CA ILE A 70 2.95 19.71 1.30
C ILE A 70 1.81 20.27 2.15
N TYR A 71 1.72 19.88 3.42
CA TYR A 71 0.62 20.32 4.28
C TYR A 71 0.48 21.86 4.34
N PRO A 72 1.53 22.66 4.64
CA PRO A 72 1.40 24.11 4.70
C PRO A 72 1.14 24.77 3.34
N PHE A 73 1.49 24.11 2.23
CA PHE A 73 1.20 24.60 0.88
C PHE A 73 -0.31 24.56 0.59
N PHE A 74 -1.01 23.54 1.08
CA PHE A 74 -2.45 23.37 0.87
C PHE A 74 -3.31 23.94 2.00
N PHE A 75 -2.80 23.91 3.25
CA PHE A 75 -3.50 24.34 4.45
C PHE A 75 -2.66 25.39 5.15
N ASN A 76 -3.05 26.66 5.01
CA ASN A 76 -2.39 27.85 5.56
C ASN A 76 -1.57 27.62 6.84
N MET A 77 -0.42 28.29 6.93
CA MET A 77 0.55 28.16 8.03
C MET A 77 -0.05 28.26 9.44
N ASP A 78 -1.12 29.03 9.62
CA ASP A 78 -1.80 29.20 10.92
C ASP A 78 -2.37 27.88 11.48
N LYS A 79 -2.65 26.89 10.63
CA LYS A 79 -3.16 25.57 11.01
C LYS A 79 -2.06 24.53 11.22
N PHE A 80 -0.84 24.83 10.83
CA PHE A 80 0.30 23.91 10.93
C PHE A 80 0.65 23.56 12.38
N CYS A 81 0.57 24.53 13.30
CA CYS A 81 0.82 24.30 14.73
C CYS A 81 -0.48 24.10 15.55
N SER A 82 -1.64 24.05 14.88
CA SER A 82 -2.91 23.85 15.59
C SER A 82 -3.04 22.40 16.05
N SER A 83 -3.49 22.21 17.29
CA SER A 83 -3.89 20.90 17.84
C SER A 83 -5.40 20.64 17.70
N ASP A 84 -6.09 21.44 16.89
CA ASP A 84 -7.50 21.21 16.57
C ASP A 84 -7.66 19.86 15.83
N PRO A 85 -8.44 18.90 16.35
CA PRO A 85 -8.64 17.59 15.71
C PRO A 85 -9.16 17.64 14.27
N HIS A 86 -9.85 18.72 13.88
CA HIS A 86 -10.50 18.80 12.57
C HIS A 86 -9.67 19.54 11.52
N THR A 87 -8.80 20.46 11.95
CA THR A 87 -8.10 21.35 11.01
C THR A 87 -6.61 21.46 11.22
N GLY A 88 -6.08 20.98 12.35
CA GLY A 88 -4.68 21.12 12.71
C GLY A 88 -3.82 19.91 12.37
N LEU A 89 -2.56 20.14 11.97
CA LEU A 89 -1.60 19.07 11.70
C LEU A 89 -1.31 18.23 12.95
N LEU A 90 -1.38 18.83 14.14
CA LEU A 90 -1.19 18.16 15.43
C LEU A 90 -2.50 17.68 16.06
N GLY A 91 -3.61 17.73 15.31
CA GLY A 91 -4.93 17.27 15.78
C GLY A 91 -4.96 15.80 16.21
N TRP A 92 -4.04 14.97 15.68
CA TRP A 92 -3.87 13.58 16.10
C TRP A 92 -3.35 13.42 17.53
N ALA A 93 -2.69 14.46 18.07
CA ALA A 93 -2.15 14.51 19.43
C ALA A 93 -3.14 15.10 20.46
N ALA A 94 -4.36 15.44 20.05
CA ALA A 94 -5.40 15.85 20.98
C ALA A 94 -5.73 14.69 21.95
N ASP A 95 -5.91 15.01 23.24
CA ASP A 95 -6.07 14.02 24.33
C ASP A 95 -7.11 12.94 24.04
N LYS A 96 -8.22 13.30 23.38
CA LYS A 96 -9.31 12.37 23.02
C LYS A 96 -8.86 11.26 22.06
N TYR A 97 -7.93 11.53 21.16
CA TYR A 97 -7.52 10.60 20.09
C TYR A 97 -6.10 10.06 20.28
N LEU A 98 -5.32 10.62 21.21
CA LEU A 98 -3.90 10.30 21.38
C LEU A 98 -3.63 8.79 21.54
N PHE A 99 -4.42 8.08 22.36
CA PHE A 99 -4.27 6.63 22.52
C PHE A 99 -4.59 5.86 21.23
N TYR A 100 -5.66 6.24 20.54
CA TYR A 100 -6.06 5.59 19.28
C TYR A 100 -5.02 5.84 18.17
N SER A 101 -4.59 7.09 18.01
CA SER A 101 -3.58 7.51 17.04
C SER A 101 -2.24 6.82 17.27
N LEU A 102 -1.76 6.73 18.52
CA LEU A 102 -0.49 6.06 18.80
C LEU A 102 -0.59 4.54 18.68
N PHE A 103 -1.60 3.94 19.29
CA PHE A 103 -1.65 2.49 19.38
C PHE A 103 -2.15 1.83 18.10
N PHE A 104 -3.30 2.24 17.58
CA PHE A 104 -3.87 1.61 16.37
C PHE A 104 -3.27 2.17 15.09
N VAL A 105 -3.07 3.49 14.99
CA VAL A 105 -2.57 4.06 13.74
C VAL A 105 -1.04 3.95 13.65
N ALA A 106 -0.29 4.45 14.62
CA ALA A 106 1.17 4.48 14.51
C ALA A 106 1.81 3.07 14.62
N ILE A 107 1.38 2.25 15.59
CA ILE A 107 1.96 0.91 15.75
C ILE A 107 1.39 -0.08 14.74
N PHE A 108 0.08 -0.31 14.70
CA PHE A 108 -0.49 -1.31 13.79
C PHE A 108 -0.42 -0.88 12.32
N ALA A 109 -0.97 0.27 11.94
CA ALA A 109 -0.93 0.67 10.53
C ALA A 109 0.48 1.12 10.09
N GLY A 110 1.20 1.85 10.95
CA GLY A 110 2.55 2.33 10.65
C GLY A 110 3.59 1.21 10.70
N ILE A 111 3.94 0.73 11.89
CA ILE A 111 5.04 -0.24 12.06
C ILE A 111 4.69 -1.59 11.41
N PHE A 112 3.54 -2.17 11.72
CA PHE A 112 3.19 -3.48 11.16
C PHE A 112 2.74 -3.40 9.71
N GLY A 113 1.96 -2.39 9.32
CA GLY A 113 1.54 -2.21 7.93
C GLY A 113 2.72 -1.85 7.01
N ILE A 114 3.27 -0.65 7.17
CA ILE A 114 4.36 -0.15 6.30
C ILE A 114 5.65 -0.94 6.53
N GLY A 115 6.01 -1.19 7.80
CA GLY A 115 7.23 -1.94 8.13
C GLY A 115 7.14 -3.40 7.71
N GLY A 116 5.99 -4.06 7.89
CA GLY A 116 5.78 -5.45 7.45
C GLY A 116 5.88 -5.60 5.94
N TYR A 117 5.38 -4.62 5.18
CA TYR A 117 5.56 -4.56 3.73
C TYR A 117 7.03 -4.42 3.33
N VAL A 118 7.78 -3.48 3.93
CA VAL A 118 9.20 -3.30 3.60
C VAL A 118 10.00 -4.55 3.94
N PHE A 119 9.69 -5.20 5.07
CA PHE A 119 10.34 -6.44 5.49
C PHE A 119 10.03 -7.63 4.58
N THR A 120 8.82 -7.72 4.01
CA THR A 120 8.49 -8.81 3.08
C THR A 120 9.26 -8.72 1.76
N LEU A 121 9.78 -7.54 1.38
CA LEU A 121 10.65 -7.38 0.20
C LEU A 121 12.02 -8.04 0.36
N ASP A 122 12.46 -8.38 1.58
CA ASP A 122 13.68 -9.18 1.79
C ASP A 122 13.49 -10.62 1.27
N TYR A 123 12.26 -11.12 1.32
CA TYR A 123 11.96 -12.54 1.06
C TYR A 123 11.24 -12.76 -0.27
N PHE A 124 10.44 -11.79 -0.70
CA PHE A 124 9.56 -11.92 -1.85
C PHE A 124 9.84 -10.87 -2.91
N ALA A 125 9.69 -11.29 -4.16
CA ALA A 125 9.81 -10.36 -5.28
C ALA A 125 8.66 -9.33 -5.28
N PRO A 126 8.89 -8.10 -5.77
CA PRO A 126 7.91 -7.00 -5.75
C PRO A 126 6.53 -7.34 -6.31
N HIS A 127 6.50 -8.16 -7.36
CA HIS A 127 5.25 -8.59 -7.99
C HIS A 127 4.40 -9.43 -7.04
N VAL A 128 5.01 -10.32 -6.25
CA VAL A 128 4.30 -11.17 -5.28
C VAL A 128 3.71 -10.32 -4.16
N VAL A 129 4.46 -9.32 -3.68
CA VAL A 129 3.98 -8.41 -2.64
C VAL A 129 2.81 -7.57 -3.15
N GLY A 130 2.91 -7.08 -4.39
CA GLY A 130 1.83 -6.32 -5.04
C GLY A 130 0.55 -7.15 -5.26
N THR A 131 0.64 -8.44 -5.57
CA THR A 131 -0.57 -9.28 -5.71
C THR A 131 -1.26 -9.54 -4.37
N ILE A 132 -0.50 -9.64 -3.27
CA ILE A 132 -1.06 -9.81 -1.92
C ILE A 132 -1.83 -8.55 -1.48
N PHE A 133 -1.38 -7.35 -1.88
CA PHE A 133 -2.11 -6.11 -1.59
C PHE A 133 -3.52 -6.04 -2.19
N LEU A 134 -3.80 -6.82 -3.24
CA LEU A 134 -5.16 -6.93 -3.76
C LEU A 134 -6.12 -7.66 -2.79
N LEU A 135 -5.61 -8.33 -1.75
CA LEU A 135 -6.41 -8.93 -0.68
C LEU A 135 -6.83 -7.92 0.39
N GLU A 136 -6.13 -6.77 0.51
CA GLU A 136 -6.47 -5.73 1.48
C GLU A 136 -7.94 -5.28 1.39
N PRO A 137 -8.51 -4.93 0.21
CA PRO A 137 -9.93 -4.56 0.13
C PRO A 137 -10.87 -5.71 0.51
N VAL A 138 -10.49 -6.96 0.29
CA VAL A 138 -11.30 -8.13 0.68
C VAL A 138 -11.35 -8.24 2.21
N LEU A 139 -10.21 -8.10 2.87
CA LEU A 139 -10.14 -8.09 4.34
C LEU A 139 -10.87 -6.88 4.93
N GLY A 140 -10.73 -5.71 4.30
CA GLY A 140 -11.46 -4.50 4.67
C GLY A 140 -12.97 -4.70 4.60
N GLN A 141 -13.48 -5.28 3.51
CA GLN A 141 -14.91 -5.59 3.36
C GLN A 141 -15.41 -6.56 4.44
N VAL A 142 -14.65 -7.63 4.70
CA VAL A 142 -15.03 -8.63 5.71
C VAL A 142 -15.09 -8.00 7.10
N LEU A 143 -14.08 -7.22 7.47
CA LEU A 143 -14.06 -6.50 8.74
C LEU A 143 -15.19 -5.47 8.83
N GLY A 144 -15.47 -4.75 7.74
CA GLY A 144 -16.59 -3.80 7.66
C GLY A 144 -17.94 -4.46 7.92
N ILE A 145 -18.19 -5.63 7.34
CA ILE A 145 -19.40 -6.41 7.58
C ILE A 145 -19.46 -6.93 9.02
N LEU A 146 -18.34 -7.48 9.53
CA LEU A 146 -18.29 -8.03 10.90
C LEU A 146 -18.53 -6.97 11.97
N LEU A 147 -18.07 -5.73 11.73
CA LEU A 147 -18.27 -4.59 12.62
C LEU A 147 -19.63 -3.89 12.40
N GLY A 148 -20.44 -4.35 11.44
CA GLY A 148 -21.72 -3.73 11.10
C GLY A 148 -21.61 -2.36 10.42
N GLN A 149 -20.41 -2.01 9.94
CA GLN A 149 -20.11 -0.73 9.29
C GLN A 149 -20.37 -0.75 7.78
N ASP A 150 -20.43 -1.95 7.19
CA ASP A 150 -20.61 -2.12 5.74
C ASP A 150 -21.62 -3.23 5.40
N ASN A 151 -22.16 -3.17 4.18
CA ASN A 151 -23.10 -4.14 3.65
C ASN A 151 -22.40 -5.28 2.91
N MET A 152 -23.13 -6.34 2.59
CA MET A 152 -22.59 -7.39 1.71
C MET A 152 -22.27 -6.82 0.31
N PRO A 153 -21.17 -7.28 -0.32
CA PRO A 153 -20.79 -6.83 -1.64
C PRO A 153 -21.89 -7.12 -2.66
N GLY A 154 -22.20 -6.13 -3.49
CA GLY A 154 -23.18 -6.24 -4.56
C GLY A 154 -22.64 -6.99 -5.78
N LEU A 155 -23.53 -7.29 -6.74
CA LEU A 155 -23.19 -8.00 -7.98
C LEU A 155 -22.04 -7.33 -8.77
N MET A 156 -21.99 -6.00 -8.78
CA MET A 156 -20.95 -5.25 -9.49
C MET A 156 -19.55 -5.50 -8.90
N THR A 157 -19.45 -5.66 -7.57
CA THR A 157 -18.19 -5.98 -6.88
C THR A 157 -17.66 -7.35 -7.31
N TYR A 158 -18.54 -8.34 -7.46
CA TYR A 158 -18.14 -9.67 -7.94
C TYR A 158 -17.65 -9.64 -9.39
N VAL A 159 -18.29 -8.87 -10.27
CA VAL A 159 -17.83 -8.70 -11.66
C VAL A 159 -16.44 -8.06 -11.70
N GLY A 160 -16.22 -7.01 -10.90
CA GLY A 160 -14.90 -6.39 -10.74
C GLY A 160 -13.85 -7.38 -10.23
N ALA A 161 -14.18 -8.16 -9.20
CA ALA A 161 -13.28 -9.16 -8.63
C ALA A 161 -12.86 -10.23 -9.65
N ILE A 162 -13.81 -10.73 -10.46
CA ILE A 162 -13.50 -11.68 -11.54
C ILE A 162 -12.55 -11.05 -12.57
N GLY A 163 -12.76 -9.78 -12.92
CA GLY A 163 -11.86 -9.04 -13.81
C GLY A 163 -10.43 -8.94 -13.27
N ILE A 164 -10.28 -8.60 -11.98
CA ILE A 164 -8.98 -8.53 -11.30
C ILE A 164 -8.29 -9.90 -11.28
N LEU A 165 -9.03 -10.97 -10.93
CA LEU A 165 -8.50 -12.34 -10.92
C LEU A 165 -8.04 -12.79 -12.31
N ALA A 166 -8.79 -12.45 -13.36
CA ALA A 166 -8.39 -12.73 -14.74
C ALA A 166 -7.08 -12.00 -15.11
N GLY A 167 -6.98 -10.71 -14.75
CA GLY A 167 -5.75 -9.92 -14.97
C GLY A 167 -4.53 -10.48 -14.24
N LEU A 168 -4.70 -10.82 -12.96
CA LEU A 168 -3.68 -11.51 -12.15
C LEU A 168 -3.21 -12.81 -12.80
N GLY A 169 -4.15 -13.63 -13.27
CA GLY A 169 -3.83 -14.88 -13.96
C GLY A 169 -2.99 -14.67 -15.22
N MET A 170 -3.26 -13.62 -15.99
CA MET A 170 -2.44 -13.25 -17.16
C MET A 170 -1.02 -12.82 -16.77
N ILE A 171 -0.89 -12.01 -15.72
CA ILE A 171 0.41 -11.55 -15.20
C ILE A 171 1.25 -12.75 -14.73
N MET A 172 0.67 -13.62 -13.90
CA MET A 172 1.36 -14.82 -13.40
C MET A 172 1.82 -15.74 -14.54
N ARG A 173 1.00 -15.91 -15.57
CA ARG A 173 1.38 -16.68 -16.76
C ARG A 173 2.54 -16.03 -17.51
N GLY A 174 2.54 -14.70 -17.63
CA GLY A 174 3.65 -13.94 -18.21
C GLY A 174 4.96 -14.13 -17.44
N ASP A 175 4.90 -14.06 -16.11
CA ASP A 175 6.06 -14.26 -15.24
C ASP A 175 6.63 -15.68 -15.34
N PHE A 176 5.75 -16.69 -15.41
CA PHE A 176 6.17 -18.08 -15.58
C PHE A 176 6.89 -18.30 -16.93
N LEU A 177 6.35 -17.74 -18.02
CA LEU A 177 6.96 -17.83 -19.34
C LEU A 177 8.31 -17.11 -19.40
N LYS A 178 8.42 -15.95 -18.75
CA LYS A 178 9.68 -15.19 -18.67
C LYS A 178 10.76 -15.97 -17.94
N ARG A 179 10.45 -16.53 -16.76
CA ARG A 179 11.40 -17.36 -15.98
C ARG A 179 11.86 -18.59 -16.78
N LYS A 180 10.93 -19.30 -17.43
CA LYS A 180 11.25 -20.45 -18.28
C LYS A 180 12.18 -20.08 -19.44
N LYS A 181 11.98 -18.90 -20.06
CA LYS A 181 12.85 -18.42 -21.14
C LYS A 181 14.27 -18.11 -20.62
N GLU A 182 14.38 -17.45 -19.47
CA GLU A 182 15.66 -17.16 -18.82
C GLU A 182 16.43 -18.44 -18.44
N GLU A 183 15.75 -19.48 -17.98
CA GLU A 183 16.35 -20.80 -17.69
C GLU A 183 16.89 -21.48 -18.96
N ILE A 184 16.11 -21.48 -20.05
CA ILE A 184 16.53 -22.05 -21.34
C ILE A 184 17.73 -21.30 -21.91
N GLU A 185 17.74 -19.96 -21.83
CA GLU A 185 18.87 -19.14 -22.30
C GLU A 185 20.14 -19.37 -21.47
N LYS A 186 20.01 -19.55 -20.15
CA LYS A 186 21.13 -19.91 -19.28
C LYS A 186 21.69 -21.30 -19.61
N GLY A 187 20.82 -22.29 -19.82
CA GLY A 187 21.23 -23.64 -20.22
C GLY A 187 22.03 -23.64 -21.53
N LYS A 188 21.53 -22.98 -22.57
CA LYS A 188 22.23 -22.84 -23.86
C LYS A 188 23.57 -22.11 -23.75
N ARG A 189 23.70 -21.13 -22.84
CA ARG A 189 24.95 -20.40 -22.63
C ARG A 189 25.99 -21.25 -21.89
N GLY A 190 25.54 -22.11 -20.96
CA GLY A 190 26.38 -23.10 -20.29
C GLY A 190 26.95 -24.13 -21.28
N GLU A 191 26.08 -24.74 -22.10
CA GLU A 191 26.49 -25.72 -23.12
C GLU A 191 27.53 -25.16 -24.09
N LYS A 192 27.37 -23.91 -24.55
CA LYS A 192 28.36 -23.25 -25.42
C LYS A 192 29.71 -23.01 -24.74
N GLN A 193 29.72 -22.65 -23.45
CA GLN A 193 30.97 -22.44 -22.71
C GLN A 193 31.70 -23.76 -22.44
N ASP A 194 30.96 -24.86 -22.27
CA ASP A 194 31.54 -26.19 -22.09
C ASP A 194 32.11 -26.74 -23.42
N GLU A 195 31.42 -26.52 -24.55
CA GLU A 195 31.96 -26.84 -25.89
C GLU A 195 33.24 -26.06 -26.21
N GLU A 196 33.28 -24.76 -25.93
CA GLU A 196 34.47 -23.93 -26.15
C GLU A 196 35.67 -24.36 -25.28
N ARG A 197 35.43 -24.89 -24.07
CA ARG A 197 36.49 -25.46 -23.22
C ARG A 197 37.03 -26.79 -23.76
N MET A 198 36.18 -27.67 -24.27
CA MET A 198 36.62 -28.98 -24.79
C MET A 198 37.36 -28.89 -26.14
N LEU A 199 37.16 -27.79 -26.89
CA LEU A 199 37.84 -27.55 -28.18
C LEU A 199 39.13 -26.74 -28.03
N GLY A 200 39.41 -26.21 -26.84
CA GLY A 200 40.58 -25.38 -26.53
C GLY A 200 41.73 -26.12 -25.82
N GLU A 201 41.57 -27.41 -25.53
CA GLU A 201 42.62 -28.34 -25.04
C GLU A 201 43.15 -29.23 -26.17
#